data_AF-A0A847ZSH2-F1
#
_entry.id   AF-A0A847ZSH2-F1
#
_cell.length_a   1.000
_cell.length_b   1.000
_cell.length_c   1.000
_cell.angle_alpha   90.00
_cell.angle_beta   90.00
_cell.angle_gamma   90.00
#
_symmetry.space_group_name_H-M   'P 1'
#
loop_
_entity.id
_entity.type
_entity.pdbx_description
1 polymer ?
#
loop_
_entity_poly.entity_id
_entity_poly.type
_entity_poly.pdbx_seq_one_letter_code
_entity_poly.pdbx_strand_id
1 'polypeptide(L)'
;MTGPSIESILKSRGAWLKGQPADYDAVRDRADMTQIISSSYRVFEQVRDRVLRNTDSFMRHVEIIPETLSAEGHSLVTELLAQGIILREEHGHEICEAQGRRYLSGGWLEELAWLAAIEAGADEAVFGQVLGWTVNGYSGENEIDLIMREGERLGFVSCKALRADLDMHDRKHRNRLMDAVHEADNLVDHFGRAGDKVAVLVSTDLIDEARGAVRYNALMGKAAILDVRVIPLEEMAFNVLTAALANLLETEHRTTAA
;
A
#
# COMPACT_ATOMS: atom_id res chain seq x y z
N MET A 1 -17.44 19.99 -3.75
CA MET A 1 -17.40 18.60 -4.25
C MET A 1 -18.60 18.39 -5.15
N THR A 2 -18.42 18.53 -6.46
CA THR A 2 -19.47 18.33 -7.48
C THR A 2 -18.94 17.31 -8.47
N GLY A 3 -19.36 16.06 -8.33
CA GLY A 3 -18.94 14.93 -9.17
C GLY A 3 -19.61 13.64 -8.69
N PRO A 4 -19.66 12.59 -9.52
CA PRO A 4 -20.16 11.28 -9.10
C PRO A 4 -19.21 10.68 -8.04
N SER A 5 -19.74 9.92 -7.08
CA SER A 5 -18.91 9.18 -6.13
C SER A 5 -18.21 7.98 -6.79
N ILE A 6 -17.15 7.45 -6.17
CA ILE A 6 -16.50 6.20 -6.56
C ILE A 6 -17.56 5.09 -6.72
N GLU A 7 -18.46 4.96 -5.75
CA GLU A 7 -19.54 3.97 -5.79
C GLU A 7 -20.47 4.17 -7.00
N SER A 8 -20.85 5.41 -7.31
CA SER A 8 -21.69 5.71 -8.48
C SER A 8 -20.98 5.38 -9.79
N ILE A 9 -19.69 5.71 -9.90
CA ILE A 9 -18.87 5.40 -11.07
C ILE A 9 -18.79 3.88 -11.24
N LEU A 10 -18.43 3.13 -10.18
CA LEU A 10 -18.32 1.67 -10.22
C LEU A 10 -19.65 1.02 -10.61
N LYS A 11 -20.79 1.48 -10.05
CA LYS A 11 -22.12 0.97 -10.40
C LYS A 11 -22.44 1.15 -11.88
N SER A 12 -22.09 2.30 -12.45
CA SER A 12 -22.26 2.54 -13.90
C SER A 12 -21.41 1.60 -14.76
N ARG A 13 -20.36 1.00 -14.18
CA ARG A 13 -19.44 0.05 -14.81
C ARG A 13 -19.73 -1.41 -14.46
N GLY A 14 -20.85 -1.70 -13.79
CA GLY A 14 -21.25 -3.08 -13.43
C GLY A 14 -20.53 -3.66 -12.20
N ALA A 15 -19.92 -2.80 -11.39
CA ALA A 15 -19.24 -3.17 -10.15
C ALA A 15 -19.80 -2.41 -8.94
N TRP A 16 -19.54 -2.88 -7.72
CA TRP A 16 -19.96 -2.21 -6.49
C TRP A 16 -19.03 -2.54 -5.33
N LEU A 17 -18.91 -1.62 -4.38
CA LEU A 17 -18.18 -1.83 -3.14
C LEU A 17 -18.98 -2.78 -2.21
N LYS A 18 -18.29 -3.71 -1.58
CA LYS A 18 -18.79 -4.63 -0.57
C LYS A 18 -18.00 -4.46 0.72
N GLY A 19 -18.71 -4.62 1.84
CA GLY A 19 -18.12 -4.56 3.18
C GLY A 19 -18.37 -3.23 3.87
N GLN A 20 -17.74 -3.07 5.03
CA GLN A 20 -17.75 -1.82 5.77
C GLN A 20 -16.58 -0.96 5.28
N PRO A 21 -16.76 0.37 5.16
CA PRO A 21 -15.65 1.29 4.96
C PRO A 21 -14.60 1.13 6.07
N ALA A 22 -13.36 1.48 5.77
CA ALA A 22 -12.34 1.60 6.78
C ALA A 22 -12.67 2.70 7.80
N ASP A 23 -12.15 2.56 9.02
CA ASP A 23 -12.26 3.58 10.06
C ASP A 23 -11.24 4.70 9.78
N TYR A 24 -11.65 5.70 9.01
CA TYR A 24 -10.80 6.81 8.59
C TYR A 24 -10.30 7.68 9.74
N ASP A 25 -11.04 7.74 10.86
CA ASP A 25 -10.60 8.51 12.03
C ASP A 25 -9.45 7.78 12.72
N ALA A 26 -9.57 6.46 12.88
CA ALA A 26 -8.46 5.66 13.41
C ALA A 26 -7.22 5.71 12.51
N VAL A 27 -7.36 5.82 11.19
CA VAL A 27 -6.23 6.02 10.26
C VAL A 27 -5.57 7.39 10.47
N ARG A 28 -6.36 8.45 10.64
CA ARG A 28 -5.83 9.80 10.92
C ARG A 28 -5.10 9.85 12.26
N ASP A 29 -5.62 9.19 13.29
CA ASP A 29 -4.97 9.08 14.59
C ASP A 29 -3.61 8.36 14.52
N ARG A 30 -3.43 7.49 13.53
CA ARG A 30 -2.18 6.77 13.24
C ARG A 30 -1.29 7.45 12.20
N ALA A 31 -1.69 8.58 11.62
CA ALA A 31 -1.02 9.14 10.45
C ALA A 31 0.49 9.36 10.66
N ASP A 32 0.88 9.94 11.79
CA ASP A 32 2.29 10.21 12.11
C ASP A 32 3.11 8.91 12.18
N MET A 33 2.58 7.87 12.85
CA MET A 33 3.23 6.55 12.92
C MET A 33 3.36 5.91 11.54
N THR A 34 2.31 5.96 10.73
CA THR A 34 2.32 5.43 9.35
C THR A 34 3.35 6.15 8.48
N GLN A 35 3.48 7.47 8.63
CA GLN A 35 4.49 8.25 7.92
C GLN A 35 5.92 7.93 8.39
N ILE A 36 6.14 7.76 9.71
CA ILE A 36 7.43 7.32 10.25
C ILE A 36 7.82 5.95 9.67
N ILE A 37 6.88 5.01 9.59
CA ILE A 37 7.12 3.70 8.96
C ILE A 37 7.54 3.87 7.51
N SER A 38 6.91 4.79 6.76
CA SER A 38 7.25 5.03 5.35
C SER A 38 8.67 5.53 5.15
N SER A 39 9.16 6.41 6.02
CA SER A 39 10.52 6.97 5.95
C SER A 39 11.59 6.04 6.49
N SER A 40 11.20 5.10 7.35
CA SER A 40 12.11 4.23 8.09
C SER A 40 11.80 2.74 7.88
N TYR A 41 11.32 2.39 6.68
CA TYR A 41 10.77 1.06 6.41
C TYR A 41 11.71 -0.10 6.74
N ARG A 42 13.01 0.06 6.49
CA ARG A 42 14.02 -0.98 6.80
C ARG A 42 14.13 -1.25 8.32
N VAL A 43 13.91 -0.23 9.15
CA VAL A 43 13.85 -0.38 10.62
C VAL A 43 12.52 -1.01 11.01
N PHE A 44 11.42 -0.55 10.43
CA PHE A 44 10.10 -1.15 10.65
C PHE A 44 10.06 -2.63 10.29
N GLU A 45 10.64 -3.04 9.17
CA GLU A 45 10.74 -4.43 8.76
C GLU A 45 11.42 -5.29 9.82
N GLN A 46 12.51 -4.82 10.42
CA GLN A 46 13.20 -5.54 11.51
C GLN A 46 12.32 -5.68 12.75
N VAL A 47 11.58 -4.62 13.12
CA VAL A 47 10.64 -4.64 14.23
C VAL A 47 9.49 -5.61 13.95
N ARG A 48 8.82 -5.46 12.79
CA ARG A 48 7.73 -6.31 12.29
C ARG A 48 8.11 -7.79 12.34
N ASP A 49 9.26 -8.14 11.77
CA ASP A 49 9.68 -9.54 11.67
C ASP A 49 9.90 -10.16 13.05
N ARG A 50 10.35 -9.38 14.04
CA ARG A 50 10.50 -9.85 15.42
C ARG A 50 9.16 -10.03 16.10
N VAL A 51 8.28 -9.04 16.05
CA VAL A 51 6.94 -9.10 16.65
C VAL A 51 6.14 -10.28 16.07
N LEU A 52 6.14 -10.45 14.74
CA LEU A 52 5.40 -11.52 14.09
C LEU A 52 5.97 -12.91 14.40
N ARG A 53 7.31 -13.06 14.48
CA ARG A 53 7.94 -14.33 14.91
C ARG A 53 7.62 -14.69 16.35
N ASN A 54 7.54 -13.71 17.25
CA ASN A 54 7.22 -13.93 18.67
C ASN A 54 5.75 -14.32 18.88
N THR A 55 4.87 -13.87 17.99
CA THR A 55 3.43 -14.17 18.06
C THR A 55 3.13 -15.61 17.65
N ASP A 56 4.02 -16.27 16.89
CA ASP A 56 3.86 -17.68 16.55
C ASP A 56 4.22 -18.56 17.76
N SER A 57 3.27 -19.40 18.19
CA SER A 57 3.22 -20.10 19.49
C SER A 57 4.45 -20.94 19.88
N PHE A 58 5.35 -21.20 18.94
CA PHE A 58 6.55 -22.03 19.13
C PHE A 58 7.81 -21.22 19.51
N MET A 59 7.81 -19.88 19.39
CA MET A 59 9.02 -19.05 19.58
C MET A 59 8.81 -17.80 20.45
N ARG A 60 8.00 -17.88 21.52
CA ARG A 60 7.76 -16.77 22.49
C ARG A 60 8.99 -16.39 23.35
N HIS A 61 10.21 -16.52 22.86
CA HIS A 61 11.44 -16.41 23.67
C HIS A 61 12.39 -15.30 23.22
N VAL A 62 12.02 -14.46 22.25
CA VAL A 62 12.87 -13.33 21.84
C VAL A 62 12.23 -12.02 22.29
N GLU A 63 12.50 -11.61 23.52
CA GLU A 63 12.17 -10.27 24.00
C GLU A 63 12.84 -9.21 23.10
N ILE A 64 12.12 -8.13 22.77
CA ILE A 64 12.73 -6.98 22.10
C ILE A 64 13.57 -6.22 23.13
N ILE A 65 14.78 -6.73 23.39
CA ILE A 65 15.70 -6.11 24.35
C ILE A 65 16.43 -4.91 23.73
N PRO A 66 16.85 -3.92 24.55
CA PRO A 66 17.57 -2.72 24.14
C PRO A 66 18.69 -2.97 23.12
N GLU A 67 19.42 -4.06 23.26
CA GLU A 67 20.60 -4.39 22.45
C GLU A 67 20.26 -4.95 21.05
N THR A 68 19.00 -5.33 20.80
CA THR A 68 18.61 -5.97 19.53
C THR A 68 18.12 -4.99 18.46
N LEU A 69 17.65 -3.81 18.86
CA LEU A 69 17.17 -2.75 17.97
C LEU A 69 18.06 -1.51 18.06
N SER A 70 18.08 -0.73 16.99
CA SER A 70 18.58 0.65 17.04
C SER A 70 17.69 1.51 17.94
N ALA A 71 18.18 2.68 18.35
CA ALA A 71 17.37 3.67 19.09
C ALA A 71 16.07 4.02 18.33
N GLU A 72 16.16 4.15 17.02
CA GLU A 72 15.00 4.38 16.14
C GLU A 72 14.01 3.21 16.17
N GLY A 73 14.50 1.97 16.21
CA GLY A 73 13.65 0.79 16.37
C GLY A 73 12.89 0.80 17.69
N HIS A 74 13.53 1.22 18.79
CA HIS A 74 12.86 1.37 20.10
C HIS A 74 11.81 2.47 20.11
N SER A 75 12.09 3.61 19.47
CA SER A 75 11.10 4.67 19.26
C SER A 75 9.89 4.13 18.50
N LEU A 76 10.10 3.36 17.43
CA LEU A 76 9.01 2.78 16.65
C LEU A 76 8.18 1.76 17.45
N VAL A 77 8.81 0.94 18.29
CA VAL A 77 8.10 0.03 19.21
C VAL A 77 7.23 0.81 20.19
N THR A 78 7.72 1.95 20.68
CA THR A 78 6.98 2.82 21.60
C THR A 78 5.73 3.39 20.93
N GLU A 79 5.83 3.85 19.67
CA GLU A 79 4.68 4.33 18.90
C GLU A 79 3.67 3.20 18.62
N LEU A 80 4.14 2.01 18.24
CA LEU A 80 3.28 0.86 18.01
C LEU A 80 2.51 0.42 19.27
N LEU A 81 3.12 0.53 20.45
CA LEU A 81 2.46 0.29 21.75
C LEU A 81 1.43 1.38 22.06
N ALA A 82 1.79 2.65 21.86
CA ALA A 82 0.90 3.79 22.12
C ALA A 82 -0.37 3.72 21.25
N GLN A 83 -0.25 3.23 20.03
CA GLN A 83 -1.35 3.04 19.08
C GLN A 83 -2.08 1.69 19.22
N GLY A 84 -1.70 0.85 20.20
CA GLY A 84 -2.32 -0.46 20.43
C GLY A 84 -2.13 -1.46 19.29
N ILE A 85 -1.18 -1.24 18.38
CA ILE A 85 -0.85 -2.17 17.29
C ILE A 85 -0.14 -3.40 17.84
N ILE A 86 0.71 -3.19 18.84
CA ILE A 86 1.34 -4.25 19.62
C ILE A 86 1.00 -4.04 21.10
N LEU A 87 1.02 -5.12 21.86
CA LEU A 87 0.75 -5.13 23.30
C LEU A 87 1.97 -5.72 24.02
N ARG A 88 2.26 -5.22 25.22
CA ARG A 88 3.31 -5.76 26.08
C ARG A 88 2.69 -6.73 27.09
N GLU A 89 3.11 -7.99 27.05
CA GLU A 89 2.72 -8.99 28.04
C GLU A 89 3.49 -8.82 29.36
N GLU A 90 3.01 -9.46 30.44
CA GLU A 90 3.61 -9.41 31.79
C GLU A 90 5.10 -9.80 31.84
N HIS A 91 5.56 -10.61 30.88
CA HIS A 91 6.94 -11.10 30.78
C HIS A 91 7.82 -10.20 29.89
N GLY A 92 7.31 -9.05 29.44
CA GLY A 92 8.05 -8.09 28.61
C GLY A 92 7.91 -8.30 27.10
N HIS A 93 7.28 -9.37 26.64
CA HIS A 93 7.15 -9.67 25.21
C HIS A 93 6.11 -8.78 24.50
N GLU A 94 6.49 -8.29 23.32
CA GLU A 94 5.58 -7.65 22.38
C GLU A 94 4.84 -8.68 21.53
N ILE A 95 3.51 -8.67 21.62
CA ILE A 95 2.60 -9.47 20.80
C ILE A 95 1.70 -8.56 19.96
N CYS A 96 1.05 -9.10 18.94
CA CYS A 96 -0.02 -8.41 18.25
C CYS A 96 -1.27 -9.29 18.15
N GLU A 97 -2.44 -8.69 18.38
CA GLU A 97 -3.72 -9.33 18.12
C GLU A 97 -4.05 -9.32 16.61
N ALA A 98 -5.23 -9.81 16.22
CA ALA A 98 -5.60 -9.93 14.81
C ALA A 98 -5.49 -8.60 14.03
N GLN A 99 -5.92 -7.48 14.63
CA GLN A 99 -5.82 -6.15 14.02
C GLN A 99 -4.36 -5.70 13.87
N GLY A 100 -3.57 -5.84 14.93
CA GLY A 100 -2.15 -5.52 14.89
C GLY A 100 -1.39 -6.36 13.86
N ARG A 101 -1.69 -7.66 13.79
CA ARG A 101 -1.12 -8.57 12.78
C ARG A 101 -1.47 -8.11 11.37
N ARG A 102 -2.73 -7.75 11.10
CA ARG A 102 -3.15 -7.22 9.78
C ARG A 102 -2.37 -5.95 9.44
N TYR A 103 -2.33 -4.99 10.37
CA TYR A 103 -1.59 -3.74 10.18
C TYR A 103 -0.12 -4.00 9.87
N LEU A 104 0.57 -4.76 10.71
CA LEU A 104 1.99 -5.10 10.56
C LEU A 104 2.30 -5.88 9.27
N SER A 105 1.38 -6.74 8.82
CA SER A 105 1.58 -7.57 7.63
C SER A 105 1.42 -6.83 6.31
N GLY A 106 0.75 -5.66 6.30
CA GLY A 106 0.59 -4.87 5.09
C GLY A 106 -0.43 -3.74 5.15
N GLY A 107 -1.38 -3.79 6.10
CA GLY A 107 -2.44 -2.77 6.20
C GLY A 107 -1.92 -1.34 6.39
N TRP A 108 -0.74 -1.18 7.01
CA TRP A 108 -0.08 0.14 7.14
C TRP A 108 0.20 0.81 5.78
N LEU A 109 0.47 0.03 4.73
CA LEU A 109 0.79 0.55 3.40
C LEU A 109 -0.46 1.06 2.68
N GLU A 110 -1.60 0.41 2.91
CA GLU A 110 -2.92 0.87 2.43
C GLU A 110 -3.33 2.17 3.12
N GLU A 111 -3.14 2.25 4.44
CA GLU A 111 -3.35 3.48 5.21
C GLU A 111 -2.47 4.63 4.70
N LEU A 112 -1.18 4.35 4.46
CA LEU A 112 -0.25 5.33 3.89
C LEU A 112 -0.72 5.83 2.52
N ALA A 113 -1.10 4.91 1.63
CA ALA A 113 -1.56 5.24 0.29
C ALA A 113 -2.84 6.08 0.31
N TRP A 114 -3.77 5.75 1.22
CA TRP A 114 -4.99 6.54 1.41
C TRP A 114 -4.68 7.95 1.92
N LEU A 115 -3.83 8.09 2.96
CA LEU A 115 -3.41 9.40 3.47
C LEU A 115 -2.77 10.24 2.37
N ALA A 116 -1.87 9.66 1.57
CA ALA A 116 -1.20 10.34 0.48
C ALA A 116 -2.15 10.70 -0.66
N ALA A 117 -3.16 9.87 -0.97
CA ALA A 117 -4.16 10.18 -1.98
C ALA A 117 -5.05 11.37 -1.59
N ILE A 118 -5.46 11.45 -0.33
CA ILE A 118 -6.22 12.58 0.19
C ILE A 118 -5.37 13.86 0.14
N GLU A 119 -4.11 13.80 0.58
CA GLU A 119 -3.19 14.95 0.51
C GLU A 119 -2.90 15.37 -0.94
N ALA A 120 -2.87 14.42 -1.87
CA ALA A 120 -2.68 14.67 -3.30
C ALA A 120 -3.87 15.39 -3.95
N GLY A 121 -4.98 15.59 -3.22
CA GLY A 121 -6.16 16.30 -3.70
C GLY A 121 -7.20 15.41 -4.36
N ALA A 122 -7.17 14.09 -4.10
CA ALA A 122 -8.28 13.22 -4.50
C ALA A 122 -9.60 13.75 -3.94
N ASP A 123 -10.63 13.84 -4.78
CA ASP A 123 -11.97 14.23 -4.33
C ASP A 123 -12.59 13.18 -3.40
N GLU A 124 -12.19 11.92 -3.56
CA GLU A 124 -12.66 10.77 -2.79
C GLU A 124 -11.60 9.67 -2.87
N ALA A 125 -11.37 8.95 -1.77
CA ALA A 125 -10.52 7.77 -1.73
C ALA A 125 -11.05 6.74 -0.73
N VAL A 126 -11.01 5.47 -1.11
CA VAL A 126 -11.40 4.31 -0.29
C VAL A 126 -10.33 3.24 -0.38
N PHE A 127 -10.06 2.53 0.71
CA PHE A 127 -9.01 1.50 0.76
C PHE A 127 -9.52 0.23 1.43
N GLY A 128 -8.83 -0.90 1.20
CA GLY A 128 -9.17 -2.22 1.74
C GLY A 128 -10.59 -2.66 1.38
N GLN A 129 -11.04 -2.38 0.15
CA GLN A 129 -12.41 -2.63 -0.29
C GLN A 129 -12.51 -3.89 -1.14
N VAL A 130 -13.60 -4.64 -0.96
CA VAL A 130 -13.96 -5.73 -1.88
C VAL A 130 -14.88 -5.18 -2.96
N LEU A 131 -14.50 -5.35 -4.22
CA LEU A 131 -15.35 -5.09 -5.37
C LEU A 131 -16.12 -6.35 -5.78
N GLY A 132 -17.44 -6.29 -5.67
CA GLY A 132 -18.31 -7.23 -6.38
C GLY A 132 -18.54 -6.77 -7.81
N TRP A 133 -18.67 -7.71 -8.74
CA TRP A 133 -18.98 -7.40 -10.14
C TRP A 133 -19.83 -8.48 -10.80
N THR A 134 -20.52 -8.10 -11.88
CA THR A 134 -21.24 -9.02 -12.75
C THR A 134 -20.95 -8.70 -14.22
N VAL A 135 -20.43 -9.67 -14.98
CA VAL A 135 -20.13 -9.53 -16.42
C VAL A 135 -20.60 -10.78 -17.15
N ASN A 136 -21.39 -10.61 -18.22
CA ASN A 136 -21.91 -11.71 -19.05
C ASN A 136 -22.59 -12.85 -18.26
N GLY A 137 -23.29 -12.52 -17.17
CA GLY A 137 -23.97 -13.49 -16.29
C GLY A 137 -23.06 -14.21 -15.30
N TYR A 138 -21.75 -13.94 -15.31
CA TYR A 138 -20.82 -14.38 -14.27
C TYR A 138 -20.69 -13.30 -13.20
N SER A 139 -20.46 -13.72 -11.96
CA SER A 139 -20.19 -12.82 -10.84
C SER A 139 -18.92 -13.23 -10.12
N GLY A 140 -18.24 -12.25 -9.54
CA GLY A 140 -16.99 -12.45 -8.82
C GLY A 140 -16.72 -11.33 -7.84
N GLU A 141 -15.58 -11.47 -7.15
CA GLU A 141 -15.09 -10.50 -6.20
C GLU A 141 -13.59 -10.29 -6.39
N ASN A 142 -13.13 -9.06 -6.24
CA ASN A 142 -11.72 -8.70 -6.19
C ASN A 142 -11.49 -7.76 -5.00
N GLU A 143 -10.40 -7.95 -4.28
CA GLU A 143 -9.94 -6.97 -3.30
C GLU A 143 -9.14 -5.88 -4.02
N ILE A 144 -9.42 -4.62 -3.71
CA ILE A 144 -8.63 -3.48 -4.16
C ILE A 144 -8.10 -2.75 -2.92
N ASP A 145 -6.78 -2.60 -2.91
CA ASP A 145 -6.05 -2.00 -1.81
C ASP A 145 -6.38 -0.50 -1.69
N LEU A 146 -6.39 0.26 -2.80
CA LEU A 146 -6.85 1.65 -2.83
C LEU A 146 -7.57 1.99 -4.16
N ILE A 147 -8.68 2.70 -4.05
CA ILE A 147 -9.34 3.41 -5.15
C ILE A 147 -9.38 4.89 -4.78
N MET A 148 -8.92 5.75 -5.68
CA MET A 148 -9.02 7.20 -5.55
C MET A 148 -9.68 7.82 -6.78
N ARG A 149 -10.27 9.00 -6.61
CA ARG A 149 -11.04 9.68 -7.65
C ARG A 149 -10.65 11.15 -7.78
N GLU A 150 -10.52 11.61 -9.02
CA GLU A 150 -10.52 13.03 -9.39
C GLU A 150 -11.53 13.23 -10.51
N GLY A 151 -12.57 14.05 -10.28
CA GLY A 151 -13.68 14.21 -11.21
C GLY A 151 -14.39 12.87 -11.50
N GLU A 152 -14.41 12.45 -12.76
CA GLU A 152 -15.02 11.18 -13.22
C GLU A 152 -14.00 10.03 -13.40
N ARG A 153 -12.72 10.27 -13.09
CA ARG A 153 -11.63 9.31 -13.28
C ARG A 153 -11.33 8.57 -12.00
N LEU A 154 -10.95 7.30 -12.15
CA LEU A 154 -10.48 6.45 -11.06
C LEU A 154 -8.98 6.16 -11.20
N GLY A 155 -8.28 6.26 -10.08
CA GLY A 155 -6.96 5.68 -9.87
C GLY A 155 -7.09 4.43 -9.02
N PHE A 156 -6.48 3.34 -9.45
CA PHE A 156 -6.39 2.10 -8.68
C PHE A 156 -4.95 1.90 -8.22
N VAL A 157 -4.73 1.51 -6.97
CA VAL A 157 -3.39 1.19 -6.48
C VAL A 157 -3.44 -0.16 -5.77
N SER A 158 -2.56 -1.08 -6.17
CA SER A 158 -2.30 -2.29 -5.38
C SER A 158 -1.08 -2.07 -4.48
N CYS A 159 -1.24 -2.33 -3.18
CA CYS A 159 -0.24 -2.13 -2.14
C CYS A 159 0.39 -3.47 -1.75
N LYS A 160 1.69 -3.65 -1.97
CA LYS A 160 2.40 -4.87 -1.64
C LYS A 160 3.51 -4.59 -0.61
N ALA A 161 3.22 -4.90 0.65
CA ALA A 161 4.21 -4.86 1.73
C ALA A 161 5.13 -6.09 1.67
N LEU A 162 6.22 -5.97 0.91
CA LEU A 162 7.22 -7.02 0.68
C LEU A 162 8.56 -6.62 1.31
N ARG A 163 9.52 -7.54 1.34
CA ARG A 163 10.85 -7.23 1.89
C ARG A 163 11.50 -6.06 1.17
N ALA A 164 12.25 -5.24 1.92
CA ALA A 164 12.95 -4.09 1.37
C ALA A 164 13.97 -4.53 0.32
N ASP A 165 14.79 -5.53 0.64
CA ASP A 165 15.84 -5.98 -0.27
C ASP A 165 15.31 -6.93 -1.35
N LEU A 166 15.55 -6.57 -2.60
CA LEU A 166 15.32 -7.45 -3.74
C LEU A 166 16.44 -8.48 -3.88
N ASP A 167 16.09 -9.76 -3.74
CA ASP A 167 16.98 -10.88 -4.07
C ASP A 167 16.62 -11.48 -5.44
N MET A 168 17.52 -11.33 -6.41
CA MET A 168 17.36 -11.87 -7.77
C MET A 168 17.50 -13.40 -7.85
N HIS A 169 17.85 -14.08 -6.76
CA HIS A 169 17.79 -15.53 -6.64
C HIS A 169 16.48 -16.01 -5.99
N ASP A 170 15.77 -15.17 -5.25
CA ASP A 170 14.47 -15.50 -4.67
C ASP A 170 13.33 -15.43 -5.71
N ARG A 171 13.03 -16.59 -6.32
CA ARG A 171 11.97 -16.71 -7.32
C ARG A 171 10.59 -16.36 -6.76
N LYS A 172 10.33 -16.64 -5.48
CA LYS A 172 9.02 -16.39 -4.87
C LYS A 172 8.78 -14.88 -4.72
N HIS A 173 9.80 -14.13 -4.28
CA HIS A 173 9.72 -12.67 -4.18
C HIS A 173 9.51 -12.03 -5.55
N ARG A 174 10.29 -12.44 -6.56
CA ARG A 174 10.13 -11.93 -7.93
C ARG A 174 8.76 -12.24 -8.54
N ASN A 175 8.26 -13.46 -8.34
CA ASN A 175 6.93 -13.83 -8.82
C ASN A 175 5.86 -12.94 -8.19
N ARG A 176 5.90 -12.70 -6.86
CA ARG A 176 4.94 -11.81 -6.20
C ARG A 176 4.92 -10.39 -6.77
N LEU A 177 6.09 -9.85 -7.13
CA LEU A 177 6.17 -8.54 -7.79
C LEU A 177 5.51 -8.56 -9.17
N MET A 178 5.78 -9.60 -9.96
CA MET A 178 5.19 -9.75 -11.29
C MET A 178 3.68 -9.99 -11.24
N ASP A 179 3.23 -10.82 -10.28
CA ASP A 179 1.82 -11.10 -10.04
C ASP A 179 1.09 -9.81 -9.65
N ALA A 180 1.69 -8.95 -8.82
CA ALA A 180 1.11 -7.66 -8.47
C ALA A 180 0.90 -6.74 -9.68
N VAL A 181 1.84 -6.72 -10.64
CA VAL A 181 1.69 -5.95 -11.89
C VAL A 181 0.56 -6.51 -12.75
N HIS A 182 0.44 -7.83 -12.86
CA HIS A 182 -0.67 -8.45 -13.59
C HIS A 182 -2.02 -8.25 -12.89
N GLU A 183 -2.06 -8.34 -11.56
CA GLU A 183 -3.26 -8.05 -10.77
C GLU A 183 -3.73 -6.62 -11.01
N ALA A 184 -2.81 -5.64 -10.94
CA ALA A 184 -3.09 -4.23 -11.22
C ALA A 184 -3.63 -4.02 -12.65
N ASP A 185 -2.98 -4.57 -13.67
CA ASP A 185 -3.44 -4.53 -15.06
C ASP A 185 -4.87 -5.08 -15.22
N ASN A 186 -5.16 -6.23 -14.59
CA ASN A 186 -6.51 -6.81 -14.60
C ASN A 186 -7.57 -5.88 -13.97
N LEU A 187 -7.20 -5.07 -12.96
CA LEU A 187 -8.14 -4.12 -12.35
C LEU A 187 -8.57 -3.03 -13.34
N VAL A 188 -7.63 -2.45 -14.08
CA VAL A 188 -7.95 -1.40 -15.05
C VAL A 188 -8.68 -1.97 -16.26
N ASP A 189 -8.34 -3.19 -16.70
CA ASP A 189 -9.05 -3.87 -17.78
C ASP A 189 -10.53 -4.15 -17.43
N HIS A 190 -10.80 -4.55 -16.19
CA HIS A 190 -12.16 -4.87 -15.75
C HIS A 190 -12.98 -3.65 -15.36
N PHE A 191 -12.39 -2.72 -14.61
CA PHE A 191 -13.11 -1.62 -13.95
C PHE A 191 -12.78 -0.25 -14.52
N GLY A 192 -11.71 -0.13 -15.28
CA GLY A 192 -11.23 1.14 -15.84
C GLY A 192 -11.98 1.60 -17.08
N ARG A 193 -11.71 2.85 -17.45
CA ARG A 193 -12.12 3.53 -18.67
C ARG A 193 -10.93 4.34 -19.20
N ALA A 194 -11.04 4.86 -20.42
CA ALA A 194 -10.01 5.71 -20.98
C ALA A 194 -9.70 6.89 -20.04
N GLY A 195 -8.44 7.02 -19.65
CA GLY A 195 -7.97 8.05 -18.71
C GLY A 195 -7.91 7.63 -17.25
N ASP A 196 -8.47 6.46 -16.88
CA ASP A 196 -8.19 5.85 -15.59
C ASP A 196 -6.77 5.28 -15.58
N LYS A 197 -6.18 5.22 -14.39
CA LYS A 197 -4.79 4.79 -14.21
C LYS A 197 -4.66 3.77 -13.10
N VAL A 198 -3.62 2.95 -13.20
CA VAL A 198 -3.32 1.95 -12.19
C VAL A 198 -1.84 1.98 -11.79
N ALA A 199 -1.60 1.75 -10.50
CA ALA A 199 -0.28 1.64 -9.94
C ALA A 199 -0.11 0.41 -9.02
N VAL A 200 1.14 0.02 -8.83
CA VAL A 200 1.58 -0.90 -7.78
C VAL A 200 2.49 -0.13 -6.84
N LEU A 201 2.05 0.09 -5.61
CA LEU A 201 2.87 0.60 -4.52
C LEU A 201 3.54 -0.56 -3.80
N VAL A 202 4.87 -0.58 -3.72
CA VAL A 202 5.61 -1.70 -3.17
C VAL A 202 6.74 -1.25 -2.27
N SER A 203 6.89 -1.91 -1.12
CA SER A 203 7.94 -1.60 -0.14
C SER A 203 9.28 -2.29 -0.44
N THR A 204 9.50 -2.71 -1.69
CA THR A 204 10.78 -3.28 -2.18
C THR A 204 11.58 -2.20 -2.89
N ASP A 205 12.87 -2.16 -2.59
CA ASP A 205 13.91 -1.37 -3.26
C ASP A 205 14.11 -1.89 -4.69
N LEU A 206 13.79 -1.06 -5.68
CA LEU A 206 13.80 -1.42 -7.10
C LEU A 206 14.72 -0.52 -7.93
N ILE A 207 15.36 0.49 -7.33
CA ILE A 207 16.24 1.46 -7.98
C ILE A 207 17.63 1.39 -7.35
N ASP A 208 18.66 1.31 -8.18
CA ASP A 208 20.06 1.49 -7.81
C ASP A 208 20.41 2.95 -8.04
N GLU A 209 20.19 3.81 -7.04
CA GLU A 209 20.38 5.26 -7.16
C GLU A 209 21.84 5.62 -7.43
N ALA A 210 22.78 4.84 -6.89
CA ALA A 210 24.21 5.01 -7.13
C ALA A 210 24.57 4.84 -8.61
N ARG A 211 23.81 4.03 -9.35
CA ARG A 211 23.99 3.80 -10.79
C ARG A 211 22.93 4.47 -11.66
N GLY A 212 21.90 5.06 -11.07
CA GLY A 212 20.72 5.56 -11.78
C GLY A 212 20.02 4.49 -12.61
N ALA A 213 19.99 3.24 -12.13
CA ALA A 213 19.51 2.08 -12.90
C ALA A 213 18.42 1.31 -12.15
N VAL A 214 17.52 0.64 -12.87
CA VAL A 214 16.51 -0.23 -12.24
C VAL A 214 17.12 -1.59 -11.86
N ARG A 215 16.81 -2.09 -10.67
CA ARG A 215 17.28 -3.40 -10.18
C ARG A 215 16.56 -4.56 -10.84
N TYR A 216 15.29 -4.39 -11.19
CA TYR A 216 14.48 -5.43 -11.84
C TYR A 216 13.95 -5.01 -13.22
N ASN A 217 14.83 -5.01 -14.22
CA ASN A 217 14.51 -4.60 -15.60
C ASN A 217 13.27 -5.31 -16.19
N ALA A 218 13.12 -6.62 -15.98
CA ALA A 218 11.99 -7.35 -16.57
C ALA A 218 10.64 -6.92 -15.98
N LEU A 219 10.59 -6.61 -14.67
CA LEU A 219 9.39 -6.08 -14.02
C LEU A 219 9.04 -4.70 -14.58
N MET A 220 10.02 -3.78 -14.61
CA MET A 220 9.79 -2.41 -15.08
C MET A 220 9.40 -2.37 -16.56
N GLY A 221 10.05 -3.19 -17.40
CA GLY A 221 9.68 -3.34 -18.81
C GLY A 221 8.27 -3.90 -19.00
N LYS A 222 7.87 -4.89 -18.18
CA LYS A 222 6.51 -5.45 -18.22
C LYS A 222 5.47 -4.42 -17.78
N ALA A 223 5.73 -3.71 -16.69
CA ALA A 223 4.84 -2.66 -16.19
C ALA A 223 4.65 -1.53 -17.22
N ALA A 224 5.72 -1.11 -17.91
CA ALA A 224 5.64 -0.13 -18.98
C ALA A 224 4.80 -0.60 -20.18
N ILE A 225 4.87 -1.88 -20.54
CA ILE A 225 4.04 -2.46 -21.62
C ILE A 225 2.55 -2.47 -21.24
N LEU A 226 2.26 -2.69 -19.96
CA LEU A 226 0.89 -2.77 -19.44
C LEU A 226 0.34 -1.41 -18.96
N ASP A 227 1.07 -0.31 -19.15
CA ASP A 227 0.72 1.02 -18.61
C ASP A 227 0.43 1.00 -17.09
N VAL A 228 1.13 0.14 -16.34
CA VAL A 228 1.06 0.06 -14.88
C VAL A 228 2.20 0.86 -14.27
N ARG A 229 1.89 1.84 -13.42
CA ARG A 229 2.92 2.59 -12.69
C ARG A 229 3.44 1.80 -11.50
N VAL A 230 4.71 1.44 -11.48
CA VAL A 230 5.35 0.91 -10.25
C VAL A 230 5.85 2.07 -9.40
N ILE A 231 5.40 2.16 -8.16
CA ILE A 231 5.85 3.11 -7.13
C ILE A 231 6.65 2.30 -6.10
N PRO A 232 7.99 2.34 -6.17
CA PRO A 232 8.84 1.49 -5.35
C PRO A 232 9.16 2.12 -3.99
N LEU A 233 9.98 1.44 -3.18
CA LEU A 233 10.35 1.89 -1.84
C LEU A 233 10.96 3.31 -1.82
N GLU A 234 11.71 3.66 -2.85
CA GLU A 234 12.40 4.94 -3.00
C GLU A 234 11.42 6.12 -3.15
N GLU A 235 10.19 5.85 -3.58
CA GLU A 235 9.12 6.84 -3.74
C GLU A 235 8.09 6.79 -2.60
N MET A 236 8.32 5.98 -1.56
CA MET A 236 7.33 5.71 -0.53
C MET A 236 7.27 6.77 0.58
N ALA A 237 8.31 7.61 0.72
CA ALA A 237 8.29 8.72 1.66
C ALA A 237 7.07 9.63 1.39
N PHE A 238 6.33 10.00 2.43
CA PHE A 238 4.98 10.56 2.30
C PHE A 238 4.84 11.68 1.24
N ASN A 239 5.73 12.67 1.24
CA ASN A 239 5.69 13.77 0.27
C ASN A 239 5.95 13.31 -1.18
N VAL A 240 6.84 12.32 -1.35
CA VAL A 240 7.16 11.76 -2.67
C VAL A 240 6.01 10.91 -3.17
N LEU A 241 5.43 10.08 -2.29
CA LEU A 241 4.25 9.27 -2.61
C LEU A 241 3.05 10.14 -2.97
N THR A 242 2.81 11.22 -2.21
CA THR A 242 1.76 12.20 -2.50
C THR A 242 1.92 12.77 -3.90
N ALA A 243 3.14 13.19 -4.29
CA ALA A 243 3.40 13.67 -5.64
C ALA A 243 3.21 12.58 -6.71
N ALA A 244 3.62 11.34 -6.43
CA ALA A 244 3.43 10.21 -7.32
C ALA A 244 1.94 9.89 -7.55
N LEU A 245 1.12 9.96 -6.50
CA LEU A 245 -0.34 9.77 -6.58
C LEU A 245 -1.04 10.94 -7.25
N ALA A 246 -0.60 12.18 -7.01
CA ALA A 246 -1.09 13.35 -7.74
C ALA A 246 -0.87 13.19 -9.25
N ASN A 247 0.33 12.79 -9.68
CA ASN A 247 0.64 12.53 -11.08
C ASN A 247 -0.20 11.39 -11.68
N LEU A 248 -0.66 10.43 -10.86
CA LEU A 248 -1.55 9.36 -11.30
C LEU A 248 -2.96 9.88 -11.57
N LEU A 249 -3.38 10.93 -10.86
CA LEU A 249 -4.67 11.61 -11.04
C LEU A 249 -4.61 12.65 -12.17
N GLU A 250 -3.45 13.29 -12.36
CA GLU A 250 -3.31 14.42 -13.29
C GLU A 250 -3.81 14.11 -14.71
N THR A 251 -4.64 15.02 -15.19
CA THR A 251 -5.10 15.07 -16.57
C THR A 251 -3.98 15.61 -17.46
N GLU A 252 -3.75 15.01 -18.64
CA GLU A 252 -2.91 15.57 -19.73
C GLU A 252 -3.37 16.98 -20.23
N HIS A 253 -4.30 17.65 -19.54
CA HIS A 253 -4.90 18.93 -19.92
C HIS A 253 -4.36 20.16 -19.17
N ARG A 254 -3.33 20.03 -18.32
CA ARG A 254 -2.68 21.21 -17.73
C ARG A 254 -1.61 21.88 -18.59
N THR A 255 -1.32 21.37 -19.79
CA THR A 255 -0.32 21.98 -20.71
C THR A 255 -0.91 22.85 -21.82
N THR A 256 -2.21 23.14 -21.80
CA THR A 256 -2.85 24.04 -22.77
C THR A 256 -3.78 25.06 -22.10
N ALA A 257 -3.21 25.92 -21.26
CA ALA A 257 -3.84 27.19 -20.92
C ALA A 257 -2.79 28.28 -20.64
N ALA A 258 -2.69 29.20 -21.61
CA ALA A 258 -2.06 30.53 -21.63
C ALA A 258 -0.52 30.61 -21.66
#